data_AF-A0A839U3J4-F1
#
_entry.id   AF-A0A839U3J4-F1
#
_cell.length_a   1.000
_cell.length_b   1.000
_cell.length_c   1.000
_cell.angle_alpha   90.00
_cell.angle_beta   90.00
_cell.angle_gamma   90.00
#
_symmetry.space_group_name_H-M   'P 1'
#
loop_
_entity.id
_entity.type
_entity.pdbx_description
1 polymer ?
#
loop_
_entity_poly.entity_id
_entity_poly.type
_entity_poly.pdbx_seq_one_letter_code
_entity_poly.pdbx_strand_id
1 'polypeptide(L)'
;MMEQPIFERDPSDPAARTDPARKEINPLLKLVLELGPLMVFFFANARGEWLIERFPALSNIGEPIFIATALFMAATAIALAASWILVRSLPIMPLISGIVVLIFGALTLWLHNETFIKMKPTIVNALFGIILLGGLYFGKSLLGYVFDSAFKLNAEGWRKLTMRWGIFFIFLAVLNEVVWRSFSTDFWVAFKVWGTMPITLLFTFAQMPLVMKYSIEPAAEKASSKDQ
;
A
#
# COMPACT_ATOMS: atom_id res chain seq x y z
N MET A 1 18.17 3.91 -28.45
CA MET A 1 16.90 3.36 -27.94
C MET A 1 16.73 3.87 -26.52
N MET A 2 15.78 4.79 -26.29
CA MET A 2 15.55 5.37 -24.95
C MET A 2 14.62 4.44 -24.17
N GLU A 3 15.12 3.80 -23.12
CA GLU A 3 14.30 3.04 -22.18
C GLU A 3 13.34 4.02 -21.48
N GLN A 4 12.04 3.86 -21.74
CA GLN A 4 11.03 4.67 -21.06
C GLN A 4 10.98 4.27 -19.58
N PRO A 5 11.12 5.22 -18.63
CA PRO A 5 11.08 4.89 -17.22
C PRO A 5 9.68 4.36 -16.86
N ILE A 6 9.65 3.17 -16.25
CA ILE A 6 8.42 2.44 -15.84
C ILE A 6 7.61 3.22 -14.79
N PHE A 7 8.21 4.22 -14.16
CA PHE A 7 7.59 5.02 -13.13
C PHE A 7 7.68 6.51 -13.44
N GLU A 8 6.71 7.26 -12.94
CA GLU A 8 6.69 8.72 -13.04
C GLU A 8 7.97 9.33 -12.41
N ARG A 9 8.69 10.15 -13.17
CA ARG A 9 9.93 10.82 -12.72
C ARG A 9 9.64 11.74 -11.54
N ASP A 10 10.62 11.87 -10.65
CA ASP A 10 10.54 12.73 -9.47
C ASP A 10 10.18 14.17 -9.87
N PRO A 11 9.15 14.80 -9.27
CA PRO A 11 8.77 16.19 -9.56
C PRO A 11 9.90 17.21 -9.33
N SER A 12 10.92 16.83 -8.57
CA SER A 12 12.07 17.65 -8.17
C SER A 12 13.22 17.63 -9.19
N ASP A 13 13.18 16.72 -10.18
CA ASP A 13 14.24 16.58 -11.19
C ASP A 13 14.18 17.74 -12.21
N PRO A 14 15.26 18.52 -12.41
CA PRO A 14 15.31 19.60 -13.41
C PRO A 14 14.99 19.13 -14.83
N ALA A 15 15.32 17.87 -15.17
CA ALA A 15 15.02 17.27 -16.47
C ALA A 15 13.55 16.82 -16.61
N ALA A 16 12.80 16.71 -15.51
CA ALA A 16 11.38 16.38 -15.53
C ALA A 16 10.48 17.56 -15.96
N ARG A 17 11.05 18.77 -16.06
CA ARG A 17 10.38 20.00 -16.51
C ARG A 17 10.46 20.21 -18.03
N THR A 18 11.37 19.53 -18.72
CA THR A 18 11.66 19.72 -20.15
C THR A 18 11.38 18.49 -21.01
N ASP A 19 10.78 17.44 -20.44
CA ASP A 19 10.48 16.19 -21.15
C ASP A 19 9.21 16.33 -22.03
N PRO A 20 9.33 16.34 -23.38
CA PRO A 20 8.18 16.42 -24.29
C PRO A 20 7.32 15.15 -24.29
N ALA A 21 7.77 14.09 -23.58
CA ALA A 21 7.04 12.83 -23.41
C ALA A 21 6.17 12.77 -22.15
N ARG A 22 5.98 13.88 -21.41
CA ARG A 22 4.78 14.00 -20.56
C ARG A 22 3.58 14.00 -21.50
N LYS A 23 3.04 12.81 -21.74
CA LYS A 23 1.71 12.67 -22.31
C LYS A 23 0.79 13.35 -21.30
N GLU A 24 0.42 14.61 -21.57
CA GLU A 24 -0.48 15.38 -20.72
C GLU A 24 -1.77 14.57 -20.62
N ILE A 25 -1.91 13.86 -19.50
CA ILE A 25 -3.08 13.04 -19.24
C ILE A 25 -4.22 14.03 -19.19
N ASN A 26 -5.24 13.84 -20.04
CA ASN A 26 -6.44 14.66 -19.98
C ASN A 26 -6.92 14.66 -18.51
N PRO A 27 -7.04 15.83 -17.86
CA PRO A 27 -7.43 15.91 -16.45
C PRO A 27 -8.69 15.11 -16.15
N LEU A 28 -9.60 15.02 -17.12
CA LEU A 28 -10.81 14.22 -17.03
C LEU A 28 -10.53 12.70 -16.98
N LEU A 29 -9.55 12.21 -17.74
CA LEU A 29 -9.15 10.80 -17.70
C LEU A 29 -8.53 10.43 -16.36
N LYS A 30 -7.70 11.31 -15.78
CA LYS A 30 -7.13 11.12 -14.44
C LYS A 30 -8.24 11.11 -13.38
N LEU A 31 -9.19 12.04 -13.48
CA LEU A 31 -10.35 12.11 -12.59
C LEU A 31 -11.21 10.84 -12.69
N VAL A 32 -11.47 10.32 -13.89
CA VAL A 32 -12.23 9.09 -14.10
C VAL A 32 -11.48 7.87 -13.54
N LEU A 33 -10.16 7.81 -13.66
CA LEU A 33 -9.36 6.72 -13.10
C LEU A 33 -9.34 6.75 -11.55
N GLU A 34 -9.35 7.94 -10.94
CA GLU A 34 -9.33 8.09 -9.48
C GLU A 34 -10.73 7.96 -8.86
N LEU A 35 -11.77 8.54 -9.47
CA LEU A 35 -13.15 8.49 -8.97
C LEU A 35 -13.97 7.31 -9.49
N GLY A 36 -13.57 6.70 -10.60
CA GLY A 36 -14.29 5.60 -11.24
C GLY A 36 -14.56 4.43 -10.30
N PRO A 37 -13.55 3.91 -9.57
CA PRO A 37 -13.77 2.88 -8.59
C PRO A 37 -14.76 3.31 -7.50
N LEU A 38 -14.61 4.53 -6.97
CA LEU A 38 -15.50 5.05 -5.93
C LEU A 38 -16.96 5.16 -6.42
N MET A 39 -17.16 5.59 -7.66
CA MET A 39 -18.49 5.64 -8.29
C MET A 39 -19.11 4.24 -8.42
N VAL A 40 -18.30 3.24 -8.82
CA VAL A 40 -18.75 1.85 -8.88
C VAL A 40 -19.17 1.34 -7.50
N PHE A 41 -18.40 1.66 -6.45
CA PHE A 41 -18.74 1.30 -5.07
C PHE A 41 -20.10 1.88 -4.65
N PHE A 42 -20.27 3.20 -4.78
CA PHE A 42 -21.50 3.86 -4.36
C PHE A 42 -22.72 3.38 -5.15
N PHE A 43 -22.57 3.19 -6.47
CA PHE A 43 -23.63 2.65 -7.30
C PHE A 43 -24.03 1.23 -6.87
N ALA A 44 -23.05 0.35 -6.71
CA ALA A 44 -23.31 -1.04 -6.32
C ALA A 44 -23.89 -1.14 -4.90
N ASN A 45 -23.49 -0.27 -3.97
CA ASN A 45 -24.05 -0.24 -2.63
C ASN A 45 -25.50 0.28 -2.63
N ALA A 46 -25.79 1.35 -3.39
CA ALA A 46 -27.12 1.94 -3.45
C ALA A 46 -28.12 1.12 -4.26
N ARG A 47 -27.65 0.33 -5.23
CA ARG A 47 -28.46 -0.50 -6.15
C ARG A 47 -28.21 -2.00 -5.97
N GLY A 48 -27.70 -2.44 -4.83
CA GLY A 48 -27.25 -3.82 -4.65
C GLY A 48 -28.37 -4.85 -4.86
N GLU A 49 -29.57 -4.60 -4.33
CA GLU A 49 -30.75 -5.45 -4.55
C GLU A 49 -31.08 -5.63 -6.03
N TRP A 50 -31.14 -4.52 -6.78
CA TRP A 50 -31.35 -4.54 -8.23
C TRP A 50 -30.24 -5.30 -8.97
N LEU A 51 -29.01 -5.21 -8.49
CA LEU A 51 -27.86 -5.91 -9.06
C LEU A 51 -27.96 -7.43 -8.83
N ILE A 52 -28.41 -7.85 -7.66
CA ILE A 52 -28.65 -9.24 -7.30
C ILE A 52 -29.78 -9.83 -8.14
N GLU A 53 -30.89 -9.10 -8.33
CA GLU A 53 -31.99 -9.51 -9.20
C GLU A 53 -31.53 -9.70 -10.65
N ARG A 54 -30.69 -8.78 -11.15
CA ARG A 54 -30.21 -8.82 -12.54
C ARG A 54 -29.12 -9.86 -12.77
N PHE A 55 -28.29 -10.10 -11.76
CA PHE A 55 -27.18 -11.05 -11.77
C PHE A 55 -27.24 -11.91 -10.50
N PRO A 56 -28.02 -13.02 -10.53
CA PRO A 56 -28.22 -13.88 -9.36
C PRO A 56 -26.91 -14.45 -8.80
N ALA A 57 -25.85 -14.54 -9.60
CA ALA A 57 -24.53 -14.96 -9.16
C ALA A 57 -23.92 -14.08 -8.06
N LEU A 58 -24.30 -12.79 -7.99
CA LEU A 58 -23.84 -11.84 -6.97
C LEU A 58 -24.41 -12.14 -5.58
N SER A 59 -25.57 -12.83 -5.49
CA SER A 59 -26.15 -13.24 -4.20
C SER A 59 -25.22 -14.14 -3.38
N ASN A 60 -24.34 -14.90 -4.05
CA ASN A 60 -23.37 -15.77 -3.40
C ASN A 60 -22.25 -14.99 -2.69
N ILE A 61 -22.10 -13.68 -2.97
CA ILE A 61 -21.09 -12.81 -2.37
C ILE A 61 -21.57 -12.29 -1.00
N GLY A 62 -22.89 -12.19 -0.79
CA GLY A 62 -23.50 -11.74 0.46
C GLY A 62 -24.31 -10.46 0.29
N GLU A 63 -24.40 -9.67 1.36
CA GLU A 63 -25.13 -8.40 1.38
C GLU A 63 -24.66 -7.41 0.30
N PRO A 64 -25.53 -6.45 -0.11
CA PRO A 64 -25.20 -5.36 -1.05
C PRO A 64 -23.84 -4.69 -0.83
N ILE A 65 -23.44 -4.49 0.43
CA ILE A 65 -22.17 -3.85 0.78
C ILE A 65 -20.94 -4.73 0.45
N PHE A 66 -21.06 -6.05 0.55
CA PHE A 66 -20.00 -6.98 0.14
C PHE A 66 -19.90 -6.99 -1.38
N ILE A 67 -21.02 -7.04 -2.10
CA ILE A 67 -21.04 -6.94 -3.56
C ILE A 67 -20.42 -5.61 -4.03
N ALA A 68 -20.76 -4.50 -3.37
CA ALA A 68 -20.18 -3.19 -3.65
C ALA A 68 -18.66 -3.17 -3.44
N THR A 69 -18.19 -3.79 -2.36
CA THR A 69 -16.76 -3.93 -2.06
C THR A 69 -16.04 -4.79 -3.12
N ALA A 70 -16.66 -5.88 -3.57
CA ALA A 70 -16.11 -6.74 -4.63
C ALA A 70 -15.98 -6.00 -5.96
N LEU A 71 -17.02 -5.27 -6.35
CA LEU A 71 -17.03 -4.48 -7.57
C LEU A 71 -16.06 -3.30 -7.50
N PHE A 72 -15.94 -2.66 -6.34
CA PHE A 72 -14.97 -1.61 -6.09
C PHE A 72 -13.52 -2.10 -6.25
N MET A 73 -13.20 -3.26 -5.69
CA MET A 73 -11.90 -3.89 -5.86
C MET A 73 -11.62 -4.21 -7.33
N ALA A 74 -12.58 -4.82 -8.04
CA ALA A 74 -12.44 -5.13 -9.45
C ALA A 74 -12.23 -3.86 -10.30
N ALA A 75 -13.03 -2.81 -10.04
CA ALA A 75 -12.90 -1.53 -10.71
C ALA A 75 -11.56 -0.85 -10.41
N THR A 76 -11.06 -0.94 -9.18
CA THR A 76 -9.74 -0.41 -8.78
C THR A 76 -8.62 -1.14 -9.51
N ALA A 77 -8.68 -2.48 -9.58
CA ALA A 77 -7.70 -3.27 -10.32
C ALA A 77 -7.72 -2.96 -11.83
N ILE A 78 -8.90 -2.82 -12.43
CA ILE A 78 -9.06 -2.44 -13.83
C ILE A 78 -8.53 -1.01 -14.06
N ALA A 79 -8.84 -0.06 -13.18
CA ALA A 79 -8.35 1.32 -13.30
C ALA A 79 -6.82 1.38 -13.22
N LEU A 80 -6.20 0.61 -12.33
CA LEU A 80 -4.74 0.48 -12.25
C LEU A 80 -4.14 -0.18 -13.50
N ALA A 81 -4.74 -1.28 -13.98
CA ALA A 81 -4.29 -1.96 -15.20
C ALA A 81 -4.44 -1.09 -16.45
N ALA A 82 -5.57 -0.38 -16.57
CA ALA A 82 -5.83 0.56 -17.65
C ALA A 82 -4.85 1.75 -17.58
N SER A 83 -4.62 2.31 -16.39
CA SER A 83 -3.61 3.36 -16.18
C SER A 83 -2.22 2.89 -16.65
N TRP A 84 -1.84 1.65 -16.32
CA TRP A 84 -0.57 1.08 -16.79
C TRP A 84 -0.48 0.94 -18.31
N ILE A 85 -1.55 0.47 -18.97
CA ILE A 85 -1.57 0.27 -20.42
C ILE A 85 -1.63 1.60 -21.19
N LEU A 86 -2.45 2.56 -20.74
CA LEU A 86 -2.73 3.82 -21.44
C LEU A 86 -1.65 4.89 -21.19
N VAL A 87 -1.16 4.96 -19.96
CA VAL A 87 -0.27 6.03 -19.49
C VAL A 87 1.18 5.54 -19.42
N ARG A 88 1.42 4.23 -19.27
CA ARG A 88 2.76 3.64 -19.00
C ARG A 88 3.48 4.20 -17.78
N SER A 89 2.87 5.11 -17.02
CA SER A 89 3.31 5.53 -15.70
C SER A 89 2.27 5.07 -14.67
N LEU A 90 2.76 4.48 -13.58
CA LEU A 90 1.93 4.16 -12.42
C LEU A 90 2.02 5.32 -11.42
N PRO A 91 0.95 6.11 -11.22
CA PRO A 91 0.92 7.09 -10.16
C PRO A 91 0.96 6.35 -8.81
N ILE A 92 2.03 6.59 -8.04
CA ILE A 92 2.39 5.79 -6.86
C ILE A 92 1.31 5.85 -5.77
N MET A 93 0.68 7.01 -5.60
CA MET A 93 -0.38 7.21 -4.61
C MET A 93 -1.62 6.32 -4.89
N PRO A 94 -2.23 6.37 -6.10
CA PRO A 94 -3.28 5.42 -6.51
C PRO A 94 -2.88 3.96 -6.41
N LEU A 95 -1.62 3.61 -6.73
CA LEU A 95 -1.13 2.23 -6.63
C LEU A 95 -1.16 1.74 -5.17
N ILE A 96 -0.64 2.54 -4.23
CA ILE A 96 -0.65 2.21 -2.80
C ILE A 96 -2.09 2.09 -2.30
N SER A 97 -2.94 3.08 -2.60
CA SER A 97 -4.36 3.04 -2.20
C SER A 97 -5.08 1.83 -2.79
N GLY A 98 -4.83 1.49 -4.05
CA GLY A 98 -5.45 0.33 -4.69
C GLY A 98 -4.99 -0.99 -4.09
N ILE A 99 -3.71 -1.12 -3.74
CA ILE A 99 -3.19 -2.26 -2.99
C ILE A 99 -3.90 -2.39 -1.63
N VAL A 100 -4.02 -1.29 -0.89
CA VAL A 100 -4.72 -1.28 0.41
C VAL A 100 -6.18 -1.68 0.23
N VAL A 101 -6.87 -1.12 -0.75
CA VAL A 101 -8.27 -1.47 -1.08
C VAL A 101 -8.41 -2.95 -1.43
N LEU A 102 -7.52 -3.50 -2.26
CA LEU A 102 -7.54 -4.91 -2.62
C LEU A 102 -7.29 -5.82 -1.41
N ILE A 103 -6.35 -5.45 -0.53
CA ILE A 103 -6.06 -6.20 0.68
C ILE A 103 -7.26 -6.17 1.64
N PHE A 104 -7.74 -4.98 1.99
CA PHE A 104 -8.84 -4.81 2.94
C PHE A 104 -10.16 -5.34 2.38
N GLY A 105 -10.45 -5.12 1.09
CA GLY A 105 -11.64 -5.64 0.45
C GLY A 105 -11.62 -7.17 0.33
N ALA A 106 -10.48 -7.78 -0.01
CA ALA A 106 -10.36 -9.24 -0.01
C ALA A 106 -10.55 -9.79 1.41
N LEU A 107 -9.99 -9.13 2.42
CA LEU A 107 -10.21 -9.47 3.84
C LEU A 107 -11.69 -9.40 4.25
N THR A 108 -12.44 -8.45 3.71
CA THR A 108 -13.87 -8.23 4.01
C THR A 108 -14.75 -9.30 3.36
N LEU A 109 -14.45 -9.70 2.12
CA LEU A 109 -15.23 -10.72 1.40
C LEU A 109 -14.96 -12.15 1.86
N TRP A 110 -13.77 -12.41 2.39
CA TRP A 110 -13.25 -13.77 2.52
C TRP A 110 -13.49 -14.42 3.90
N LEU A 111 -14.32 -13.80 4.74
CA LEU A 111 -14.39 -14.12 6.17
C LEU A 111 -15.49 -15.14 6.50
N HIS A 112 -15.24 -16.45 6.36
CA HIS A 112 -16.21 -17.49 6.75
C HIS A 112 -15.63 -18.74 7.48
N ASN A 113 -14.35 -18.76 7.91
CA ASN A 113 -13.78 -19.92 8.63
C ASN A 113 -12.52 -19.59 9.49
N GLU A 114 -12.32 -20.29 10.62
CA GLU A 114 -11.26 -20.09 11.62
C GLU A 114 -9.83 -20.10 11.02
N THR A 115 -9.56 -20.96 10.05
CA THR A 115 -8.24 -21.02 9.39
C THR A 115 -7.90 -19.71 8.66
N PHE A 116 -8.91 -19.02 8.12
CA PHE A 116 -8.72 -17.73 7.43
C PHE A 116 -8.43 -16.59 8.40
N ILE A 117 -8.94 -16.69 9.64
CA ILE A 117 -8.62 -15.70 10.70
C ILE A 117 -7.13 -15.75 11.04
N LYS A 118 -6.52 -16.95 11.00
CA LYS A 118 -5.10 -17.18 11.28
C LYS A 118 -4.18 -16.81 10.11
N MET A 119 -4.59 -17.08 8.87
CA MET A 119 -3.80 -16.73 7.67
C MET A 119 -3.85 -15.23 7.32
N LYS A 120 -4.89 -14.52 7.76
CA LYS A 120 -5.09 -13.09 7.49
C LYS A 120 -3.83 -12.23 7.77
N PRO A 121 -3.20 -12.30 8.97
CA PRO A 121 -1.96 -11.56 9.22
C PRO A 121 -0.79 -12.00 8.32
N THR A 122 -0.64 -13.30 8.00
CA THR A 122 0.42 -13.77 7.09
C THR A 122 0.30 -13.10 5.73
N ILE A 123 -0.89 -13.12 5.13
CA ILE A 123 -1.10 -12.61 3.77
C ILE A 123 -0.88 -11.10 3.72
N VAL A 124 -1.42 -10.36 4.69
CA VAL A 124 -1.26 -8.91 4.76
C VAL A 124 0.21 -8.55 4.92
N ASN A 125 0.91 -9.14 5.88
CA ASN A 125 2.32 -8.85 6.12
C ASN A 125 3.20 -9.28 4.93
N ALA A 126 2.94 -10.44 4.32
CA ALA A 126 3.69 -10.89 3.15
C ALA A 126 3.50 -9.93 1.97
N LEU A 127 2.26 -9.49 1.70
CA LEU A 127 1.97 -8.53 0.64
C LEU A 127 2.66 -7.18 0.90
N PHE A 128 2.53 -6.61 2.10
CA PHE A 128 3.23 -5.37 2.43
C PHE A 128 4.75 -5.52 2.28
N GLY A 129 5.32 -6.62 2.76
CA GLY A 129 6.75 -6.91 2.61
C GLY A 129 7.18 -6.99 1.15
N ILE A 130 6.47 -7.76 0.32
CA ILE A 130 6.75 -7.93 -1.11
C ILE A 130 6.62 -6.59 -1.85
N ILE A 131 5.58 -5.82 -1.56
CA ILE A 131 5.35 -4.53 -2.22
C ILE A 131 6.44 -3.52 -1.85
N LEU A 132 6.81 -3.42 -0.57
CA LEU A 132 7.87 -2.52 -0.12
C LEU A 132 9.23 -2.90 -0.72
N LEU A 133 9.58 -4.19 -0.69
CA LEU A 133 10.83 -4.68 -1.26
C LEU A 133 10.85 -4.61 -2.79
N GLY A 134 9.71 -4.88 -3.43
CA GLY A 134 9.51 -4.75 -4.87
C GLY A 134 9.63 -3.30 -5.32
N GLY A 135 8.97 -2.37 -4.64
CA GLY A 135 9.13 -0.93 -4.89
C GLY A 135 10.58 -0.49 -4.75
N LEU A 136 11.28 -1.00 -3.72
CA LEU A 136 12.70 -0.74 -3.52
C LEU A 136 13.58 -1.28 -4.65
N TYR A 137 13.26 -2.45 -5.19
CA TYR A 137 13.96 -3.04 -6.34
C TYR A 137 13.87 -2.13 -7.57
N PHE A 138 12.76 -1.43 -7.76
CA PHE A 138 12.59 -0.40 -8.78
C PHE A 138 13.19 0.97 -8.41
N GLY A 139 13.94 1.06 -7.31
CA GLY A 139 14.58 2.29 -6.85
C GLY A 139 13.63 3.26 -6.15
N LYS A 140 12.39 2.84 -5.84
CA LYS A 140 11.36 3.70 -5.24
C LYS A 140 11.07 3.32 -3.80
N SER A 141 11.38 4.23 -2.88
CA SER A 141 11.04 4.06 -1.47
C SER A 141 9.56 4.38 -1.23
N LEU A 142 8.69 3.37 -1.33
CA LEU A 142 7.25 3.52 -1.07
C LEU A 142 6.96 4.09 0.33
N LEU A 143 7.76 3.70 1.33
CA LEU A 143 7.66 4.26 2.69
C LEU A 143 7.91 5.77 2.70
N GLY A 144 8.81 6.25 1.83
CA GLY A 144 9.06 7.67 1.63
C GLY A 144 7.79 8.39 1.20
N TYR A 145 7.10 7.90 0.17
CA TYR A 145 5.86 8.55 -0.29
C TYR A 145 4.73 8.58 0.74
N VAL A 146 4.62 7.55 1.59
CA VAL A 146 3.56 7.47 2.62
C VAL A 146 3.89 8.34 3.84
N PHE A 147 5.16 8.38 4.24
CA PHE A 147 5.59 9.01 5.49
C PHE A 147 6.37 10.31 5.30
N ASP A 148 6.53 10.83 4.07
CA ASP A 148 7.22 12.10 3.78
C ASP A 148 6.66 13.27 4.61
N SER A 149 5.34 13.27 4.82
CA SER A 149 4.66 14.28 5.63
C SER A 149 4.96 14.18 7.13
N ALA A 150 5.32 12.99 7.62
CA ALA A 150 5.56 12.73 9.04
C ALA A 150 7.05 12.85 9.41
N PHE A 151 7.96 12.45 8.51
CA PHE A 151 9.40 12.49 8.73
C PHE A 151 10.11 13.01 7.48
N LYS A 152 11.10 13.88 7.66
CA LYS A 152 12.00 14.28 6.57
C LYS A 152 13.29 13.48 6.64
N LEU A 153 13.45 12.47 5.79
CA LEU A 153 14.70 11.74 5.62
C LEU A 153 15.32 11.98 4.25
N ASN A 154 16.64 11.82 4.16
CA ASN A 154 17.31 11.79 2.86
C ASN A 154 16.98 10.50 2.09
N ALA A 155 17.25 10.50 0.78
CA ALA A 155 16.92 9.37 -0.10
C ALA A 155 17.55 8.03 0.35
N GLU A 156 18.76 8.07 0.90
CA GLU A 156 19.43 6.88 1.42
C GLU A 156 18.74 6.33 2.68
N GLY A 157 18.31 7.23 3.57
CA GLY A 157 17.53 6.91 4.77
C GLY A 157 16.21 6.24 4.41
N TRP A 158 15.47 6.79 3.45
CA TRP A 158 14.24 6.20 2.96
C TRP A 158 14.44 4.82 2.34
N ARG A 159 15.53 4.62 1.59
CA ARG A 159 15.87 3.31 1.01
C ARG A 159 16.14 2.27 2.11
N LYS A 160 16.96 2.62 3.10
CA LYS A 160 17.28 1.73 4.23
C LYS A 160 16.07 1.44 5.10
N LEU A 161 15.24 2.44 5.37
CA LEU A 161 14.04 2.30 6.17
C LEU A 161 13.03 1.39 5.45
N THR A 162 12.77 1.63 4.16
CA THR A 162 11.89 0.78 3.33
C THR A 162 12.38 -0.67 3.31
N MET A 163 13.69 -0.90 3.16
CA MET A 163 14.28 -2.24 3.18
C MET A 163 14.03 -2.96 4.51
N ARG A 164 14.31 -2.28 5.63
CA ARG A 164 14.16 -2.88 6.97
C ARG A 164 12.70 -3.18 7.28
N TRP A 165 11.79 -2.27 6.94
CA TRP A 165 10.34 -2.50 7.09
C TRP A 165 9.86 -3.64 6.19
N GLY A 166 10.28 -3.68 4.93
CA GLY A 166 9.94 -4.76 4.02
C GLY A 166 10.37 -6.13 4.57
N ILE A 167 11.62 -6.26 5.03
CA ILE A 167 12.13 -7.49 5.66
C ILE A 167 11.36 -7.82 6.94
N PHE A 168 11.06 -6.82 7.77
CA PHE A 168 10.32 -7.01 9.01
C PHE A 168 8.88 -7.52 8.77
N PHE A 169 8.21 -7.01 7.74
CA PHE A 169 6.89 -7.51 7.34
C PHE A 169 6.97 -8.97 6.86
N ILE A 170 7.95 -9.33 6.04
CA ILE A 170 8.17 -10.74 5.66
C ILE A 170 8.46 -11.61 6.88
N PHE A 171 9.29 -11.13 7.81
CA PHE A 171 9.58 -11.80 9.07
C PHE A 171 8.30 -12.04 9.89
N LEU A 172 7.45 -11.02 10.05
CA LEU A 172 6.17 -11.18 10.76
C LEU A 172 5.22 -12.13 10.04
N ALA A 173 5.24 -12.17 8.71
CA ALA A 173 4.44 -13.12 7.94
C ALA A 173 4.88 -14.57 8.20
N VAL A 174 6.19 -14.83 8.10
CA VAL A 174 6.77 -16.16 8.38
C VAL A 174 6.54 -16.55 9.84
N LEU A 175 6.76 -15.61 10.77
CA LEU A 175 6.55 -15.85 12.20
C LEU A 175 5.10 -16.20 12.51
N ASN A 176 4.13 -15.47 11.95
CA ASN A 176 2.72 -15.81 12.09
C ASN A 176 2.45 -17.21 11.50
N GLU A 177 2.95 -17.51 10.30
CA GLU A 177 2.79 -18.80 9.63
C GLU A 177 3.28 -19.99 10.47
N VAL A 178 4.46 -19.84 11.08
CA VAL A 178 5.03 -20.85 11.97
C VAL A 178 4.17 -21.01 13.22
N VAL A 179 3.72 -19.91 13.84
CA VAL A 179 2.98 -19.95 15.09
C VAL A 179 1.61 -20.60 14.91
N TRP A 180 0.83 -20.20 13.91
CA TRP A 180 -0.53 -20.73 13.76
C TRP A 180 -0.55 -22.18 13.25
N ARG A 181 0.50 -22.63 12.55
CA ARG A 181 0.63 -24.04 12.11
C ARG A 181 1.15 -24.98 13.19
N SER A 182 1.99 -24.48 14.10
CA SER A 182 2.71 -25.34 15.06
C SER A 182 2.10 -25.32 16.46
N PHE A 183 1.23 -24.35 16.78
CA PHE A 183 0.67 -24.15 18.12
C PHE A 183 -0.87 -24.08 18.10
N SER A 184 -1.48 -24.18 19.29
CA SER A 184 -2.93 -24.12 19.46
C SER A 184 -3.51 -22.73 19.14
N THR A 185 -4.83 -22.66 18.88
CA THR A 185 -5.54 -21.38 18.63
C THR A 185 -5.34 -20.41 19.78
N ASP A 186 -5.43 -20.87 21.04
CA ASP A 186 -5.29 -20.01 22.22
C ASP A 186 -3.89 -19.41 22.33
N PHE A 187 -2.86 -20.22 22.05
CA PHE A 187 -1.49 -19.71 22.00
C PHE A 187 -1.32 -18.70 20.86
N TRP A 188 -1.87 -18.96 19.68
CA TRP A 188 -1.81 -18.02 18.56
C TRP A 188 -2.50 -16.68 18.89
N VAL A 189 -3.67 -16.70 19.53
CA VAL A 189 -4.36 -15.46 19.96
C VAL A 189 -3.50 -14.70 20.97
N ALA A 190 -2.95 -15.39 21.97
CA ALA A 190 -2.09 -14.78 22.98
C ALA A 190 -0.81 -14.21 22.33
N PHE A 191 -0.16 -14.95 21.44
CA PHE A 191 1.01 -14.49 20.70
C PHE A 191 0.69 -13.30 19.80
N LYS A 192 -0.47 -13.29 19.16
CA LYS A 192 -0.91 -12.16 18.34
C LYS A 192 -1.05 -10.90 19.19
N VAL A 193 -1.70 -10.97 20.34
CA VAL A 193 -1.93 -9.79 21.20
C VAL A 193 -0.65 -9.37 21.91
N TRP A 194 0.04 -10.32 22.55
CA TRP A 194 1.16 -10.05 23.46
C TRP A 194 2.53 -10.24 22.85
N GLY A 195 2.67 -10.99 21.77
CA GLY A 195 3.95 -11.19 21.07
C GLY A 195 4.19 -10.12 20.00
N THR A 196 3.20 -9.85 19.14
CA THR A 196 3.41 -8.91 18.02
C THR A 196 3.64 -7.48 18.47
N MET A 197 2.97 -7.02 19.54
CA MET A 197 3.11 -5.66 20.08
C MET A 197 4.56 -5.38 20.55
N PRO A 198 5.16 -6.17 21.47
CA PRO A 198 6.55 -6.00 21.88
C PRO A 198 7.54 -6.13 20.71
N ILE A 199 7.35 -7.10 19.82
CA ILE A 199 8.22 -7.27 18.65
C ILE A 199 8.20 -6.01 17.77
N THR A 200 7.02 -5.45 17.53
CA THR A 200 6.85 -4.23 16.73
C THR A 200 7.43 -3.01 17.43
N LEU A 201 7.25 -2.90 18.75
CA LEU A 201 7.84 -1.82 19.55
C LEU A 201 9.37 -1.88 19.53
N LEU A 202 9.96 -3.04 19.80
CA LEU A 202 11.41 -3.24 19.75
C LEU A 202 11.96 -2.92 18.36
N PHE A 203 11.29 -3.39 17.30
CA PHE A 203 11.67 -3.07 15.94
C PHE A 203 11.60 -1.56 15.66
N THR A 204 10.53 -0.90 16.10
CA THR A 204 10.33 0.55 15.90
C THR A 204 11.41 1.35 16.62
N PHE A 205 11.69 1.02 17.89
CA PHE A 205 12.78 1.65 18.64
C PHE A 205 14.15 1.39 17.98
N ALA A 206 14.38 0.19 17.45
CA ALA A 206 15.60 -0.10 16.69
C ALA A 206 15.73 0.70 15.38
N GLN A 207 14.62 1.25 14.86
CA GLN A 207 14.66 2.16 13.70
C GLN A 207 14.94 3.61 14.07
N MET A 208 14.69 4.03 15.32
CA MET A 208 14.89 5.43 15.75
C MET A 208 16.32 5.95 15.48
N PRO A 209 17.41 5.21 15.77
CA PRO A 209 18.77 5.68 15.44
C PRO A 209 18.99 5.86 13.94
N LEU A 210 18.38 5.02 13.11
CA LEU A 210 18.44 5.14 11.66
C LEU A 210 17.70 6.41 11.21
N VAL A 211 16.50 6.64 11.74
CA VAL A 211 15.72 7.83 11.43
C VAL A 211 16.52 9.07 11.81
N MET A 212 16.97 9.19 13.07
CA MET A 212 17.76 10.34 13.54
C MET A 212 19.04 10.58 12.71
N LYS A 213 19.75 9.51 12.32
CA LYS A 213 20.97 9.63 11.51
C LYS A 213 20.72 10.18 10.10
N TYR A 214 19.57 9.86 9.53
CA TYR A 214 19.21 10.20 8.15
C TYR A 214 18.14 11.29 8.06
N SER A 215 17.68 11.80 9.21
CA SER A 215 16.79 12.94 9.31
C SER A 215 17.45 14.19 8.75
N ILE A 216 16.73 14.89 7.88
CA ILE A 216 17.10 16.21 7.43
C ILE A 216 16.55 17.16 8.47
N GLU A 217 17.38 17.59 9.43
CA GLU A 217 17.04 18.74 10.26
C GLU A 217 16.64 19.89 9.33
N PRO A 218 15.51 20.57 9.58
CA PRO A 218 15.19 21.76 8.82
C PRO A 218 16.38 22.71 8.94
N ALA A 219 16.94 23.10 7.79
CA ALA A 219 18.10 23.99 7.70
C ALA A 219 17.88 25.37 8.36
N ALA A 220 16.71 25.62 8.94
CA ALA A 220 16.37 26.83 9.67
C ALA A 220 17.06 26.98 11.04
N GLU A 221 17.56 25.89 11.66
CA GLU A 221 18.09 25.97 13.04
C GLU A 221 19.63 26.05 13.12
N LYS A 222 20.34 25.76 12.02
CA LYS A 222 21.82 25.88 11.96
C LYS A 222 22.31 27.29 11.62
N ALA A 223 21.41 28.21 11.25
CA ALA A 223 21.74 29.61 11.02
C ALA A 223 21.57 30.49 12.27
N SER A 224 20.91 29.99 13.33
CA SER A 224 20.66 30.76 14.57
C SER A 224 21.73 30.54 15.66
N SER A 225 22.50 29.45 15.60
CA SER A 225 23.49 29.09 16.64
C SER A 225 24.95 29.40 16.29
N LYS A 226 25.21 30.05 15.15
CA LYS A 226 26.56 30.52 14.77
C LYS A 226 26.81 32.01 15.00
N ASP A 227 25.79 32.76 15.45
CA ASP A 227 25.87 34.20 15.76
C ASP A 227 25.56 34.52 17.24
N GLN A 228 25.76 33.56 18.17
CA GLN A 228 25.83 33.84 19.61
C GLN A 228 27.18 33.43 20.20
#